data_AF-A0A7C3YN68-F1
#
_entry.id   AF-A0A7C3YN68-F1
#
_cell.length_a   1.000
_cell.length_b   1.000
_cell.length_c   1.000
_cell.angle_alpha   90.00
_cell.angle_beta   90.00
_cell.angle_gamma   90.00
#
_symmetry.space_group_name_H-M   'P 1'
#
loop_
_entity.id
_entity.type
_entity.pdbx_description
1 polymer ?
#
loop_
_entity_poly.entity_id
_entity_poly.type
_entity_poly.pdbx_seq_one_letter_code
_entity_poly.pdbx_strand_id
1 'polypeptide(L)'
;MITTVTTVTTLANAAMAYNFGILATLFLIALLIAKELSGASVSSAGSSDDIDFASSLDRMLNVAIIPLLIVFAVIVVDKVMSVLH
;
A
#
# COMPACT_ATOMS: atom_id res chain seq x y z
N MET A 1 29.60 12.36 -22.85
CA MET A 1 28.71 13.20 -22.02
C MET A 1 27.30 12.63 -21.91
N ILE A 2 26.72 12.01 -22.96
CA ILE A 2 25.38 11.40 -22.89
C ILE A 2 25.30 10.23 -21.88
N THR A 3 26.33 9.38 -21.81
CA THR A 3 26.37 8.17 -20.97
C THR A 3 26.37 8.47 -19.48
N THR A 4 27.05 9.55 -19.05
CA THR A 4 27.07 9.98 -17.65
C THR A 4 25.77 10.64 -17.22
N VAL A 5 25.06 11.31 -18.14
CA VAL A 5 23.74 11.87 -17.84
C VAL A 5 22.74 10.73 -17.67
N THR A 6 22.74 9.73 -18.56
CA THR A 6 21.82 8.58 -18.46
C THR A 6 22.05 7.75 -17.20
N THR A 7 23.30 7.48 -16.81
CA THR A 7 23.59 6.69 -15.59
C THR A 7 23.19 7.41 -14.31
N VAL A 8 23.39 8.74 -14.24
CA VAL A 8 22.95 9.54 -13.08
C VAL A 8 21.43 9.57 -13.00
N THR A 9 20.72 9.74 -14.11
CA THR A 9 19.25 9.70 -14.12
C THR A 9 18.67 8.33 -13.80
N THR A 10 19.27 7.22 -14.26
CA THR A 10 18.77 5.88 -13.92
C THR A 10 19.01 5.54 -12.45
N LEU A 11 20.15 5.92 -11.87
CA LEU A 11 20.42 5.74 -10.43
C LEU A 11 19.45 6.57 -9.55
N ALA A 12 19.19 7.82 -9.94
CA ALA A 12 18.25 8.67 -9.22
C ALA A 12 16.82 8.11 -9.25
N ASN A 13 16.35 7.67 -10.42
CA ASN A 13 15.02 7.08 -10.56
C ASN A 13 14.88 5.75 -9.81
N ALA A 14 15.92 4.90 -9.84
CA ALA A 14 15.93 3.65 -9.09
C ALA A 14 15.83 3.91 -7.57
N ALA A 15 16.62 4.85 -7.04
CA ALA A 15 16.60 5.19 -5.62
C ALA A 15 15.21 5.67 -5.14
N MET A 16 14.50 6.47 -5.96
CA MET A 16 13.14 6.90 -5.65
C MET A 16 12.15 5.72 -5.65
N ALA A 17 12.26 4.80 -6.61
CA ALA A 17 11.38 3.63 -6.70
C ALA A 17 11.53 2.66 -5.51
N TYR A 18 12.77 2.43 -5.03
CA TYR A 18 13.01 1.60 -3.84
C TYR A 18 12.36 2.16 -2.58
N ASN A 19 12.48 3.48 -2.35
CA ASN A 19 11.88 4.12 -1.18
C ASN A 19 10.35 4.08 -1.23
N PHE A 20 9.75 4.21 -2.43
CA PHE A 20 8.30 4.08 -2.59
C PHE A 20 7.79 2.67 -2.34
N GLY A 21 8.53 1.62 -2.70
CA GLY A 21 8.14 0.23 -2.43
C GLY A 21 8.00 -0.07 -0.94
N ILE A 22 8.96 0.39 -0.12
CA ILE A 22 8.92 0.23 1.34
C ILE A 22 7.79 1.07 1.96
N LEU A 23 7.59 2.29 1.47
CA LEU A 23 6.52 3.14 1.98
C LEU A 23 5.14 2.55 1.66
N ALA A 24 4.96 1.98 0.47
CA ALA A 24 3.74 1.32 0.05
C ALA A 24 3.42 0.08 0.91
N THR A 25 4.42 -0.74 1.25
CA THR A 25 4.21 -1.91 2.13
C THR A 25 3.83 -1.49 3.54
N LEU A 26 4.53 -0.53 4.13
CA LEU A 26 4.19 0.00 5.46
C LEU A 26 2.77 0.58 5.48
N PHE A 27 2.40 1.31 4.44
CA PHE A 27 1.06 1.89 4.33
C PHE A 27 -0.02 0.82 4.16
N LEU A 28 0.23 -0.22 3.37
CA LEU A 28 -0.67 -1.39 3.28
C LEU A 28 -0.84 -2.09 4.63
N ILE A 29 0.26 -2.33 5.34
CA ILE A 29 0.22 -2.97 6.66
C ILE A 29 -0.62 -2.13 7.63
N ALA A 30 -0.40 -0.82 7.67
CA ALA A 30 -1.18 0.10 8.52
C ALA A 30 -2.68 0.08 8.17
N LEU A 31 -3.03 0.09 6.88
CA LEU A 31 -4.42 0.00 6.41
C LEU A 31 -5.05 -1.36 6.77
N LEU A 32 -4.33 -2.46 6.60
CA LEU A 32 -4.83 -3.79 6.96
C LEU A 32 -5.07 -3.92 8.47
N ILE A 33 -4.14 -3.42 9.30
CA ILE A 33 -4.31 -3.38 10.76
C ILE A 33 -5.56 -2.56 11.11
N ALA A 34 -5.73 -1.38 10.54
CA ALA A 34 -6.89 -0.53 10.80
C ALA A 34 -8.22 -1.21 10.38
N LYS A 35 -8.20 -2.04 9.32
CA LYS A 35 -9.37 -2.79 8.85
C LYS A 35 -9.74 -3.90 9.82
N GLU A 36 -8.77 -4.68 10.28
CA GLU A 36 -9.00 -5.73 11.27
C GLU A 36 -9.44 -5.14 12.63
N LEU A 37 -8.93 -3.96 13.02
CA LEU A 37 -9.39 -3.24 14.21
C LEU A 37 -10.84 -2.72 14.08
N SER A 38 -11.21 -2.21 12.90
CA SER A 38 -12.60 -1.78 12.62
C SER A 38 -13.58 -2.95 12.63
N GLY A 39 -13.17 -4.12 12.13
CA GLY A 39 -13.99 -5.34 12.20
C GLY A 39 -14.16 -5.85 13.64
N ALA A 40 -13.14 -5.69 14.48
CA ALA A 40 -13.18 -6.08 15.89
C ALA A 40 -14.07 -5.16 16.75
N SER A 41 -14.10 -3.85 16.49
CA SER A 41 -14.92 -2.89 17.26
C SER A 41 -16.42 -3.09 17.05
N VAL A 42 -16.85 -3.51 15.85
CA VAL A 42 -18.26 -3.83 15.55
C VAL A 42 -18.81 -4.95 16.44
N SER A 43 -17.97 -5.90 16.86
CA SER A 43 -18.41 -6.99 17.74
C SER A 43 -18.69 -6.56 19.19
N SER A 44 -18.29 -5.35 19.60
CA SER A 44 -18.44 -4.88 21.00
C SER A 44 -19.49 -3.78 21.19
N ALA A 45 -19.96 -3.11 20.14
CA ALA A 45 -20.82 -1.93 20.27
C ALA A 45 -22.29 -2.23 19.94
N GLY A 46 -23.10 -2.46 20.98
CA GLY A 46 -24.56 -2.57 20.89
C GLY A 46 -25.30 -1.22 20.72
N SER A 47 -24.67 -0.21 20.13
CA SER A 47 -25.19 1.15 20.02
C SER A 47 -25.29 1.56 18.55
N SER A 48 -26.48 1.93 18.10
CA SER A 48 -26.83 2.17 16.69
C SER A 48 -26.01 3.23 15.95
N ASP A 49 -25.38 4.17 16.65
CA ASP A 49 -24.54 5.21 16.04
C ASP A 49 -23.11 4.73 15.70
N ASP A 50 -22.55 3.77 16.47
CA ASP A 50 -21.20 3.26 16.23
C ASP A 50 -21.14 2.31 15.03
N ILE A 51 -22.27 1.68 14.71
CA ILE A 51 -22.41 0.71 13.61
C ILE A 51 -22.21 1.41 12.25
N ASP A 52 -22.69 2.64 12.10
CA ASP A 52 -22.64 3.39 10.84
C ASP A 52 -21.23 3.94 10.55
N PHE A 53 -20.51 4.36 11.60
CA PHE A 53 -19.12 4.79 11.49
C PHE A 53 -18.18 3.63 11.15
N ALA A 54 -18.33 2.48 11.82
CA ALA A 54 -17.49 1.32 11.56
C ALA A 54 -17.73 0.72 10.16
N SER A 55 -18.99 0.73 9.68
CA SER A 55 -19.31 0.30 8.32
C SER A 55 -18.72 1.24 7.25
N SER A 56 -18.80 2.55 7.49
CA SER A 56 -18.20 3.56 6.61
C SER A 56 -16.67 3.47 6.58
N LEU A 57 -16.06 3.23 7.75
CA LEU A 57 -14.61 3.07 7.89
C LEU A 57 -14.12 1.81 7.16
N ASP A 58 -14.81 0.68 7.31
CA ASP A 58 -14.47 -0.56 6.59
C ASP A 58 -14.55 -0.38 5.06
N ARG A 59 -15.59 0.32 4.56
CA ARG A 59 -15.67 0.68 3.13
C ARG A 59 -14.52 1.58 2.69
N MET A 60 -14.19 2.60 3.47
CA MET A 60 -13.12 3.55 3.13
C MET A 60 -11.75 2.86 3.11
N LEU A 61 -11.49 1.98 4.08
CA LEU A 61 -10.27 1.18 4.11
C LEU A 61 -10.21 0.19 2.96
N ASN A 62 -11.30 -0.50 2.64
CA ASN A 62 -11.33 -1.41 1.50
C ASN A 62 -11.08 -0.69 0.17
N VAL A 63 -11.65 0.50 -0.02
CA VAL A 63 -11.41 1.36 -1.20
C VAL A 63 -9.96 1.81 -1.29
N ALA A 64 -9.26 2.02 -0.18
CA ALA A 64 -7.84 2.36 -0.16
C ALA A 64 -6.92 1.14 -0.33
N ILE A 65 -7.28 0.00 0.25
CA ILE A 65 -6.47 -1.24 0.25
C ILE A 65 -6.39 -1.85 -1.14
N ILE A 66 -7.50 -1.96 -1.87
CA ILE A 66 -7.53 -2.60 -3.21
C ILE A 66 -6.53 -1.95 -4.19
N PRO A 67 -6.56 -0.63 -4.46
CA PRO A 67 -5.60 -0.01 -5.38
C PRO A 67 -4.16 -0.10 -4.88
N LEU A 68 -3.92 -0.02 -3.57
CA LEU A 68 -2.57 -0.15 -3.02
C LEU A 68 -2.02 -1.59 -3.13
N LEU A 69 -2.88 -2.61 -2.97
CA LEU A 69 -2.52 -4.01 -3.23
C LEU A 69 -2.15 -4.24 -4.69
N ILE A 70 -2.89 -3.63 -5.63
CA ILE A 70 -2.56 -3.70 -7.06
C ILE A 70 -1.19 -3.09 -7.32
N VAL A 71 -0.92 -1.88 -6.82
CA VAL A 71 0.39 -1.22 -6.97
C VAL A 71 1.49 -2.07 -6.35
N PHE A 72 1.27 -2.60 -5.14
CA PHE A 72 2.23 -3.47 -4.49
C PHE A 72 2.52 -4.74 -5.30
N ALA A 73 1.49 -5.41 -5.83
CA ALA A 73 1.66 -6.60 -6.65
C ALA A 73 2.46 -6.31 -7.93
N VAL A 74 2.21 -5.17 -8.59
CA VAL A 74 2.96 -4.75 -9.78
C VAL A 74 4.44 -4.54 -9.44
N ILE A 75 4.75 -3.86 -8.33
CA ILE A 75 6.14 -3.65 -7.86
C ILE A 75 6.82 -5.00 -7.57
N VAL A 76 6.12 -5.92 -6.90
CA VAL A 76 6.66 -7.25 -6.58
C VAL A 76 6.95 -8.04 -7.86
N VAL A 77 6.01 -8.06 -8.83
CA VAL A 77 6.20 -8.74 -10.12
C VAL A 77 7.40 -8.16 -10.86
N ASP A 78 7.49 -6.83 -10.97
CA ASP A 78 8.63 -6.16 -11.61
C ASP A 78 9.96 -6.55 -10.93
N LYS A 79 9.98 -6.57 -9.60
CA LYS A 79 11.18 -6.97 -8.84
C LYS A 79 11.56 -8.43 -9.05
N VAL A 80 10.59 -9.34 -9.10
CA VAL A 80 10.83 -10.77 -9.35
C VAL A 80 11.36 -10.98 -10.78
N MET A 81 10.75 -10.32 -11.76
CA MET A 81 11.21 -10.38 -13.16
C MET A 81 12.62 -9.81 -13.32
N SER A 82 12.96 -8.75 -12.59
CA SER A 82 14.31 -8.17 -12.56
C SER A 82 15.38 -9.09 -11.92
N VAL A 83 15.00 -10.05 -11.08
CA VAL A 83 15.95 -11.03 -10.50
C VAL A 83 16.04 -12.28 -11.37
N LEU A 84 14.95 -12.64 -12.04
CA LEU A 84 14.88 -13.81 -12.90
C LEU A 84 15.55 -13.61 -14.26
N HIS A 85 15.72 -12.37 -14.70
CA HIS A 85 16.36 -11.97 -15.96
C HIS A 85 17.71 -11.29 -15.70
#